data_AF-A0A955KFK4-F1
#
_entry.id   AF-A0A955KFK4-F1
#
_cell.length_a   1.000
_cell.length_b   1.000
_cell.length_c   1.000
_cell.angle_alpha   90.00
_cell.angle_beta   90.00
_cell.angle_gamma   90.00
#
_symmetry.space_group_name_H-M   'P 1'
#
loop_
_entity.id
_entity.type
_entity.pdbx_description
1 polymer ?
#
loop_
_entity_poly.entity_id
_entity_poly.type
_entity_poly.pdbx_seq_one_letter_code
_entity_poly.pdbx_strand_id
1 'polypeptide(L)'
;MKTIPSEVSKMMLAKAEVIAAREEFLNTETCSQAGVEALQEWDQAAFVLATVANDETELRNALDLSPIDSAAAKLAVEKWRDLSLKKLSAAATEKEIDDILFDAPYLEPVFLMAIAKYTEVKE
;
A
#
# COMPACT_ATOMS: atom_id res chain seq x y z
N MET A 1 5.06 -20.24 27.25
CA MET A 1 5.79 -19.27 26.40
C MET A 1 4.80 -18.72 25.39
N LYS A 2 4.53 -17.40 25.39
CA LYS A 2 3.77 -16.76 24.30
C LYS A 2 4.75 -16.52 23.16
N THR A 3 4.62 -17.27 22.07
CA THR A 3 5.37 -17.03 20.84
C THR A 3 4.88 -15.72 20.23
N ILE A 4 5.76 -14.73 20.13
CA ILE A 4 5.49 -13.50 19.37
C ILE A 4 5.48 -13.91 17.89
N PRO A 5 4.39 -13.67 17.14
CA PRO A 5 4.37 -13.96 15.71
C PRO A 5 5.46 -13.16 15.00
N SER A 6 6.20 -13.80 14.10
CA SER A 6 7.18 -13.10 13.25
C SER A 6 6.46 -12.08 12.37
N GLU A 7 7.20 -11.09 11.83
CA GLU A 7 6.62 -10.09 10.91
C GLU A 7 5.93 -10.74 9.70
N VAL A 8 6.51 -11.82 9.16
CA VAL A 8 5.90 -12.63 8.10
C VAL A 8 4.55 -13.22 8.52
N SER A 9 4.44 -13.69 9.77
CA SER A 9 3.17 -14.19 10.31
C SER A 9 2.12 -13.09 10.48
N LYS A 10 2.53 -11.85 10.81
CA LYS A 10 1.61 -10.71 10.93
C LYS A 10 1.06 -10.31 9.56
N MET A 11 1.93 -10.25 8.53
CA MET A 11 1.53 -9.94 7.16
C MET A 11 0.54 -10.97 6.60
N MET A 12 0.84 -12.27 6.76
CA MET A 12 -0.06 -13.33 6.30
C MET A 12 -1.41 -13.30 7.02
N LEU A 13 -1.40 -13.07 8.34
CA LEU A 13 -2.62 -12.99 9.13
C LEU A 13 -3.47 -11.78 8.70
N ALA A 14 -2.87 -10.59 8.62
CA ALA A 14 -3.56 -9.38 8.18
C ALA A 14 -4.17 -9.58 6.79
N LYS A 15 -3.42 -10.16 5.84
CA LYS A 15 -3.92 -10.43 4.49
C LYS A 15 -5.12 -11.37 4.49
N ALA A 16 -5.09 -12.43 5.29
CA ALA A 16 -6.22 -13.36 5.42
C ALA A 16 -7.46 -12.66 6.01
N GLU A 17 -7.28 -11.79 6.99
CA GLU A 17 -8.36 -11.01 7.60
C GLU A 17 -9.01 -10.06 6.59
N VAL A 18 -8.22 -9.35 5.75
CA VAL A 18 -8.80 -8.48 4.70
C VAL A 18 -9.60 -9.28 3.69
N ILE A 19 -9.11 -10.45 3.27
CA ILE A 19 -9.80 -11.31 2.31
C ILE A 19 -11.14 -11.77 2.88
N ALA A 20 -11.15 -12.24 4.13
CA ALA A 20 -12.38 -12.65 4.80
C ALA A 20 -13.40 -11.51 4.93
N ALA A 21 -12.95 -10.32 5.37
CA ALA A 21 -13.82 -9.15 5.50
C ALA A 21 -14.39 -8.68 4.15
N ARG A 22 -13.57 -8.74 3.09
CA ARG A 22 -14.02 -8.44 1.72
C ARG A 22 -15.07 -9.44 1.24
N GLU A 23 -14.87 -10.73 1.47
CA GLU A 23 -15.85 -11.77 1.12
C GLU A 23 -17.16 -11.58 1.86
N GLU A 24 -17.12 -11.24 3.15
CA GLU A 24 -18.32 -10.92 3.94
C GLU A 24 -19.08 -9.73 3.34
N PHE A 25 -18.37 -8.65 3.01
CA PHE A 25 -18.97 -7.49 2.34
C PHE A 25 -19.62 -7.86 1.00
N LEU A 26 -18.94 -8.66 0.16
CA LEU A 26 -19.47 -9.09 -1.14
C LEU A 26 -20.71 -9.97 -1.03
N ASN A 27 -20.87 -10.70 0.08
CA ASN A 27 -22.04 -11.54 0.35
C ASN A 27 -23.15 -10.81 1.12
N THR A 28 -22.91 -9.57 1.54
CA THR A 28 -23.87 -8.75 2.29
C THR A 28 -24.67 -7.84 1.37
N GLU A 29 -25.93 -7.57 1.72
CA GLU A 29 -26.77 -6.64 0.97
C GLU A 29 -26.22 -5.21 1.06
N THR A 30 -25.64 -4.74 -0.06
CA THR A 30 -25.21 -3.35 -0.24
C THR A 30 -26.44 -2.43 -0.20
N CYS A 31 -26.41 -1.38 0.63
CA CYS A 31 -27.55 -0.53 1.03
C CYS A 31 -28.35 -0.97 2.29
N SER A 32 -27.88 -1.99 3.02
CA SER A 32 -28.33 -2.26 4.38
C SER A 32 -27.34 -1.70 5.42
N GLN A 33 -27.78 -1.60 6.68
CA GLN A 33 -26.89 -1.29 7.81
C GLN A 33 -25.76 -2.32 7.92
N ALA A 34 -26.06 -3.61 7.72
CA ALA A 34 -25.07 -4.68 7.71
C ALA A 34 -24.03 -4.48 6.59
N GLY A 35 -24.45 -4.02 5.40
CA GLY A 35 -23.53 -3.72 4.30
C GLY A 35 -22.58 -2.55 4.60
N VAL A 36 -23.05 -1.55 5.36
CA VAL A 36 -22.20 -0.45 5.83
C VAL A 36 -21.18 -0.95 6.85
N GLU A 37 -21.61 -1.78 7.80
CA GLU A 37 -20.71 -2.38 8.81
C GLU A 37 -19.66 -3.29 8.16
N ALA A 38 -20.06 -4.15 7.22
CA ALA A 38 -19.13 -5.01 6.49
C ALA A 38 -18.11 -4.20 5.66
N LEU A 39 -18.51 -3.07 5.06
CA LEU A 39 -17.58 -2.17 4.37
C LEU A 39 -16.57 -1.53 5.34
N GLN A 40 -17.03 -1.14 6.54
CA GLN A 40 -16.17 -0.57 7.57
C GLN A 40 -15.16 -1.60 8.10
N GLU A 41 -15.60 -2.85 8.32
CA GLU A 41 -14.71 -3.94 8.71
C GLU A 41 -13.68 -4.26 7.63
N TRP A 42 -14.10 -4.27 6.37
CA TRP A 42 -13.19 -4.42 5.23
C TRP A 42 -12.14 -3.30 5.18
N ASP A 43 -12.54 -2.02 5.29
CA ASP A 43 -11.58 -0.90 5.32
C ASP A 43 -10.64 -1.01 6.53
N GLN A 44 -11.16 -1.37 7.70
CA GLN A 44 -10.33 -1.51 8.91
C GLN A 44 -9.30 -2.63 8.78
N ALA A 45 -9.68 -3.79 8.24
CA ALA A 45 -8.76 -4.89 7.99
C ALA A 45 -7.70 -4.49 6.94
N ALA A 46 -8.12 -3.87 5.84
CA ALA A 46 -7.23 -3.35 4.81
C ALA A 46 -6.24 -2.32 5.38
N PHE A 47 -6.68 -1.48 6.31
CA PHE A 47 -5.83 -0.48 6.97
C PHE A 47 -4.74 -1.14 7.83
N VAL A 48 -5.06 -2.22 8.54
CA VAL A 48 -4.07 -3.02 9.28
C VAL A 48 -3.05 -3.62 8.32
N LEU A 49 -3.49 -4.18 7.19
CA LEU A 49 -2.60 -4.72 6.16
C LEU A 49 -1.64 -3.66 5.61
N ALA A 50 -2.15 -2.48 5.25
CA ALA A 50 -1.33 -1.35 4.79
C ALA A 50 -0.36 -0.86 5.89
N THR A 51 -0.75 -0.93 7.16
CA THR A 51 0.10 -0.56 8.30
C THR A 51 1.31 -1.49 8.44
N VAL A 52 1.11 -2.80 8.29
CA VAL A 52 2.19 -3.81 8.44
C VAL A 52 3.02 -4.02 7.18
N ALA A 53 2.60 -3.49 6.03
CA ALA A 53 3.37 -3.53 4.78
C ALA A 53 4.66 -2.70 4.84
N ASN A 54 5.77 -3.25 4.39
CA ASN A 54 7.10 -2.63 4.50
C ASN A 54 7.81 -2.43 3.16
N ASP A 55 7.31 -3.08 2.09
CA ASP A 55 7.85 -2.94 0.75
C ASP A 55 6.75 -2.67 -0.29
N GLU A 56 7.16 -2.41 -1.53
CA GLU A 56 6.27 -2.07 -2.63
C GLU A 56 5.33 -3.21 -3.01
N THR A 57 5.78 -4.47 -2.88
CA THR A 57 4.95 -5.63 -3.19
C THR A 57 3.85 -5.75 -2.15
N GLU A 58 4.18 -5.60 -0.87
CA GLU A 58 3.21 -5.63 0.23
C GLU A 58 2.24 -4.45 0.16
N LEU A 59 2.71 -3.25 -0.18
CA LEU A 59 1.87 -2.06 -0.33
C LEU A 59 0.94 -2.14 -1.54
N ARG A 60 1.41 -2.67 -2.67
CA ARG A 60 0.56 -2.97 -3.84
C ARG A 60 -0.53 -3.96 -3.48
N ASN A 61 -0.18 -5.05 -2.78
CA ASN A 61 -1.16 -6.01 -2.28
C ASN A 61 -2.19 -5.36 -1.33
N ALA A 62 -1.74 -4.48 -0.42
CA ALA A 62 -2.63 -3.77 0.49
C ALA A 62 -3.59 -2.84 -0.25
N LEU A 63 -3.10 -2.14 -1.28
CA LEU A 63 -3.91 -1.27 -2.13
C LEU A 63 -4.94 -2.07 -2.94
N ASP A 64 -4.53 -3.17 -3.58
CA ASP A 64 -5.41 -4.04 -4.38
C ASP A 64 -6.54 -4.68 -3.54
N LEU A 65 -6.28 -4.89 -2.26
CA LEU A 65 -7.25 -5.45 -1.31
C LEU A 65 -8.07 -4.40 -0.58
N SER A 66 -7.80 -3.10 -0.77
CA SER A 66 -8.54 -2.03 -0.11
C SER A 66 -9.84 -1.70 -0.86
N PRO A 67 -10.90 -1.23 -0.17
CA PRO A 67 -12.01 -0.56 -0.84
C PRO A 67 -11.52 0.69 -1.59
N ILE A 68 -12.21 1.05 -2.68
CA ILE A 68 -11.87 2.23 -3.48
C ILE A 68 -12.03 3.49 -2.61
N ASP A 69 -11.08 4.43 -2.73
CA ASP A 69 -11.04 5.72 -2.02
C ASP A 69 -11.06 5.65 -0.48
N SER A 70 -10.78 4.46 0.07
CA SER A 70 -10.84 4.19 1.50
C SER A 70 -9.64 4.76 2.28
N ALA A 71 -9.69 4.72 3.61
CA ALA A 71 -8.57 5.13 4.44
C ALA A 71 -7.36 4.19 4.25
N ALA A 72 -7.61 2.89 4.10
CA ALA A 72 -6.57 1.90 3.81
C ALA A 72 -5.86 2.16 2.48
N ALA A 73 -6.62 2.44 1.40
CA ALA A 73 -6.05 2.74 0.09
C ALA A 73 -5.13 3.98 0.14
N LYS A 74 -5.57 5.04 0.83
CA LYS A 74 -4.78 6.26 1.03
C LYS A 74 -3.49 5.98 1.79
N LEU A 75 -3.55 5.22 2.88
CA LEU A 75 -2.37 4.86 3.66
C LEU A 75 -1.35 4.07 2.83
N ALA A 76 -1.82 3.09 2.04
CA ALA A 76 -0.94 2.28 1.19
C ALA A 76 -0.21 3.16 0.15
N VAL A 77 -0.95 4.08 -0.50
CA VAL A 77 -0.39 5.04 -1.47
C VAL A 77 0.61 5.98 -0.82
N GLU A 78 0.32 6.52 0.38
CA GLU A 78 1.21 7.40 1.11
C GLU A 78 2.52 6.71 1.50
N LYS A 79 2.46 5.50 2.05
CA LYS A 79 3.66 4.73 2.39
C LYS A 79 4.48 4.37 1.16
N TRP A 80 3.82 4.03 0.05
CA TRP A 80 4.51 3.73 -1.20
C TRP A 80 5.21 4.95 -1.77
N ARG A 81 4.54 6.11 -1.77
CA ARG A 81 5.14 7.40 -2.11
C ARG A 81 6.43 7.64 -1.32
N ASP A 82 6.38 7.47 0.00
CA ASP A 82 7.51 7.76 0.88
C ASP A 82 8.68 6.78 0.62
N LEU A 83 8.39 5.51 0.32
CA LEU A 83 9.41 4.55 -0.14
C LEU A 83 10.02 4.98 -1.49
N SER A 84 9.21 5.36 -2.47
CA SER A 84 9.69 5.80 -3.78
C SER A 84 10.55 7.05 -3.66
N LEU A 85 10.16 8.04 -2.85
CA LEU A 85 10.96 9.24 -2.58
C LEU A 85 12.30 8.89 -1.93
N LYS A 86 12.30 7.98 -0.94
CA LYS A 86 13.53 7.50 -0.32
C LYS A 86 14.44 6.81 -1.34
N LYS A 87 13.90 5.94 -2.20
CA LYS A 87 14.67 5.29 -3.26
C LYS A 87 15.22 6.30 -4.27
N LEU A 88 14.40 7.26 -4.72
CA LEU A 88 14.83 8.30 -5.64
C LEU A 88 15.98 9.11 -5.06
N SER A 89 15.91 9.52 -3.79
CA SER A 89 16.99 10.27 -3.14
C SER A 89 18.33 9.52 -3.13
N ALA A 90 18.28 8.18 -3.09
CA ALA A 90 19.45 7.31 -3.10
C ALA A 90 19.87 6.86 -4.51
N ALA A 91 19.07 7.13 -5.55
CA ALA A 91 19.36 6.74 -6.92
C ALA A 91 20.61 7.49 -7.44
N ALA A 92 21.48 6.75 -8.10
CA ALA A 92 22.76 7.22 -8.62
C ALA A 92 22.84 7.14 -10.15
N THR A 93 21.86 6.51 -10.81
CA THR A 93 21.83 6.35 -12.26
C THR A 93 20.45 6.66 -12.83
N GLU A 94 20.40 7.05 -14.11
CA GLU A 94 19.14 7.25 -14.82
C GLU A 94 18.26 6.00 -14.81
N LYS A 95 18.88 4.82 -14.99
CA LYS A 95 18.16 3.55 -14.99
C LYS A 95 17.47 3.27 -13.66
N GLU A 96 18.12 3.56 -12.53
CA GLU A 96 17.49 3.40 -11.22
C GLU A 96 16.30 4.35 -11.06
N ILE A 97 16.40 5.58 -11.57
CA ILE A 97 15.30 6.55 -11.56
C ILE A 97 14.13 6.04 -12.42
N ASP A 98 14.41 5.53 -13.63
CA ASP A 98 13.41 4.93 -14.52
C ASP A 98 12.69 3.75 -13.85
N ASP A 99 13.45 2.82 -13.26
CA ASP A 99 12.92 1.63 -12.60
C ASP A 99 12.00 2.02 -11.41
N ILE A 100 12.38 3.05 -10.64
CA ILE A 100 11.55 3.56 -9.53
C ILE A 100 10.28 4.23 -10.06
N LEU A 101 10.37 5.05 -11.12
CA LEU A 101 9.21 5.72 -11.71
C LEU A 101 8.22 4.74 -12.34
N PHE A 102 8.69 3.65 -12.93
CA PHE A 102 7.84 2.63 -13.51
C PHE A 102 7.00 1.92 -12.44
N ASP A 103 7.56 1.70 -11.26
CA ASP A 103 6.89 0.98 -10.18
C ASP A 103 6.06 1.91 -9.26
N ALA A 104 6.47 3.16 -9.09
CA ALA A 104 5.83 4.10 -8.17
C ALA A 104 4.37 4.43 -8.55
N PRO A 105 3.50 4.69 -7.57
CA PRO A 105 2.17 5.24 -7.83
C PRO A 105 2.31 6.62 -8.48
N TYR A 106 1.45 6.93 -9.46
CA TYR A 106 1.50 8.21 -10.17
C TYR A 106 1.20 9.37 -9.22
N LEU A 107 2.24 10.01 -8.67
CA LEU A 107 2.14 11.06 -7.66
C LEU A 107 3.10 12.20 -7.98
N GLU A 108 2.57 13.42 -8.05
CA GLU A 108 3.31 14.63 -8.40
C GLU A 108 4.66 14.79 -7.63
N PRO A 109 4.74 14.56 -6.30
CA PRO A 109 6.02 14.68 -5.58
C PRO A 109 7.10 13.71 -6.08
N VAL A 110 6.72 12.48 -6.47
CA VAL A 110 7.66 11.46 -6.96
C VAL A 110 8.22 11.89 -8.32
N PHE A 111 7.37 12.40 -9.21
CA PHE A 111 7.80 12.91 -10.52
C PHE A 111 8.71 14.12 -10.40
N LEU A 112 8.36 15.09 -9.55
CA LEU A 112 9.19 16.28 -9.34
C LEU A 112 10.58 15.91 -8.80
N MET A 113 10.65 14.96 -7.86
CA MET A 113 11.94 14.49 -7.34
C MET A 113 12.74 13.72 -8.40
N ALA A 114 12.09 12.88 -9.21
CA ALA A 114 12.76 12.17 -10.29
C ALA A 114 13.36 13.14 -11.32
N ILE A 115 12.64 14.20 -11.72
CA ILE A 115 13.15 15.25 -12.62
C ILE A 115 14.40 15.92 -12.03
N ALA A 116 14.37 16.27 -10.74
CA ALA A 116 15.55 16.82 -10.07
C ALA A 116 16.73 15.83 -10.10
N LYS A 117 16.47 14.56 -9.81
CA LYS A 117 17.48 13.50 -9.83
C LYS A 117 18.08 13.24 -11.20
N TYR A 118 17.31 13.25 -12.27
CA TYR A 118 17.85 13.12 -13.63
C TYR A 118 18.86 14.23 -13.96
N THR A 119 18.69 15.42 -13.39
CA THR A 119 19.62 16.53 -13.60
C THR A 119 20.93 16.28 -12.85
N GLU A 120 20.86 15.80 -11.61
CA GLU A 120 22.03 15.49 -10.78
C GLU A 120 22.91 14.36 -11.36
N VAL A 121 22.30 13.29 -11.89
CA VAL A 121 23.07 12.10 -12.36
C VAL A 121 23.67 12.27 -13.76
N LYS A 122 23.31 13.35 -14.47
CA LYS A 122 23.83 13.67 -15.81
C LYS A 122 25.09 14.54 -15.80
N GLU A 123 25.40 15.16 -14.67
CA GLU A 123 26.60 16.01 -14.44
C GLU A 123 27.81 15.18 -14.00
#